data_AF-A0A919XF27-F1
#
_entry.id   AF-A0A919XF27-F1
#
_cell.length_a   1.000
_cell.length_b   1.000
_cell.length_c   1.000
_cell.angle_alpha   90.00
_cell.angle_beta   90.00
_cell.angle_gamma   90.00
#
_symmetry.space_group_name_H-M   'P 1'
#
loop_
_entity.id
_entity.type
_entity.pdbx_description
1 polymer ?
#
loop_
_entity_poly.entity_id
_entity_poly.type
_entity_poly.pdbx_seq_one_letter_code
_entity_poly.pdbx_strand_id
1 'polypeptide(L)'
;MWYKRVEHIERKNLSHEIYNADFAINQLSVNTSAPYHLEENSLLQWIVAPFLQEKRGTSFEVPLYSLEIYRFIIDLVAPHFNSIEGIHENNELTSIRLSEMKNESRMAFQQVVTENDILSPVVKDFYLRSELDIRNQVLDCEDIEIIIDNFQAMNNVENRELETSIWEYLDNIMLLNGGNIILAPQNWLFNENLLESPALEYFSRYAKRLYLTVNKFNMHVRAIEIFIE
;
A
#
# COMPACT_ATOMS: atom_id res chain seq x y z
N MET A 1 3.79 18.52 -20.21
CA MET A 1 4.42 18.40 -18.88
C MET A 1 3.40 17.77 -17.94
N TRP A 2 3.77 16.70 -17.24
CA TRP A 2 2.83 15.88 -16.44
C TRP A 2 2.94 16.12 -14.93
N TYR A 3 3.82 17.03 -14.50
CA TYR A 3 4.04 17.37 -13.09
C TYR A 3 4.44 18.84 -12.91
N LYS A 4 4.37 19.32 -11.67
CA LYS A 4 4.95 20.61 -11.24
C LYS A 4 5.54 20.47 -9.83
N ARG A 5 6.60 21.24 -9.53
CA ARG A 5 7.18 21.32 -8.18
C ARG A 5 6.32 22.25 -7.32
N VAL A 6 6.10 21.90 -6.06
CA VAL A 6 5.33 22.71 -5.12
C VAL A 6 6.14 23.02 -3.88
N GLU A 7 6.04 24.25 -3.37
CA GLU A 7 6.80 24.68 -2.19
C GLU A 7 6.14 24.23 -0.88
N HIS A 8 4.82 24.06 -0.88
CA HIS A 8 4.05 23.62 0.29
C HIS A 8 2.79 22.86 -0.13
N ILE A 9 2.60 21.68 0.45
CA ILE A 9 1.31 20.98 0.45
C ILE A 9 0.52 21.40 1.69
N GLU A 10 -0.64 22.03 1.51
CA GLU A 10 -1.57 22.30 2.61
C GLU A 10 -2.10 20.98 3.16
N ARG A 11 -1.56 20.55 4.30
CA ARG A 11 -2.05 19.38 5.04
C ARG A 11 -2.97 19.87 6.13
N LYS A 12 -4.18 19.32 6.23
CA LYS A 12 -5.02 19.57 7.41
C LYS A 12 -4.29 19.01 8.63
N ASN A 13 -4.00 19.85 9.60
CA ASN A 13 -3.55 19.37 10.90
C ASN A 13 -4.71 18.60 11.52
N LEU A 14 -4.65 17.28 11.49
CA LEU A 14 -5.55 16.44 12.28
C LEU A 14 -5.25 16.74 13.74
N SER A 15 -6.16 17.44 14.41
CA SER A 15 -6.13 17.60 15.86
C SER A 15 -6.20 16.20 16.47
N HIS A 16 -5.07 15.71 16.98
CA HIS A 16 -5.06 14.52 17.80
C HIS A 16 -5.67 14.90 19.14
N GLU A 17 -6.99 14.75 19.26
CA GLU A 17 -7.57 14.63 20.59
C GLU A 17 -6.96 13.36 21.19
N ILE A 18 -6.18 13.51 22.26
CA ILE A 18 -5.61 12.38 22.98
C ILE A 18 -6.78 11.68 23.67
N TYR A 19 -7.34 10.70 22.98
CA TYR A 19 -8.35 9.82 23.53
C TYR A 19 -7.61 8.73 24.32
N ASN A 20 -7.77 8.71 25.64
CA ASN A 20 -7.28 7.61 26.47
C ASN A 20 -8.21 6.40 26.24
N ALA A 21 -8.00 5.69 25.14
CA ALA A 21 -8.66 4.42 24.89
C ALA A 21 -8.00 3.31 25.72
N ASP A 22 -8.80 2.40 26.26
CA ASP A 22 -8.27 1.14 26.79
C ASP A 22 -7.70 0.33 25.63
N PHE A 23 -6.39 0.06 25.66
CA PHE A 23 -5.66 -0.59 24.57
C PHE A 23 -5.22 -2.00 24.97
N ALA A 24 -5.50 -2.99 24.11
CA ALA A 24 -5.06 -4.37 24.31
C ALA A 24 -4.62 -5.02 23.00
N ILE A 25 -3.58 -5.86 23.07
CA ILE A 25 -3.12 -6.70 21.95
C ILE A 25 -3.22 -8.15 22.39
N ASN A 26 -3.94 -8.96 21.61
CA ASN A 26 -4.12 -10.39 21.88
C ASN A 26 -3.77 -11.22 20.65
N GLN A 27 -3.19 -12.40 20.84
CA GLN A 27 -2.96 -13.30 19.73
C GLN A 27 -4.27 -13.93 19.25
N LEU A 28 -4.50 -13.89 17.94
CA LEU A 28 -5.66 -14.52 17.31
C LEU A 28 -5.29 -15.93 16.85
N SER A 29 -6.18 -16.88 17.12
CA SER A 29 -6.05 -18.25 16.62
C SER A 29 -6.74 -18.35 15.26
N VAL A 30 -5.99 -18.75 14.24
CA VAL A 30 -6.53 -19.00 12.90
C VAL A 30 -6.42 -20.49 12.61
N ASN A 31 -7.58 -21.13 12.47
CA ASN A 31 -7.70 -22.59 12.29
C ASN A 31 -7.87 -23.00 10.81
N THR A 32 -7.88 -22.03 9.90
CA THR A 32 -8.07 -22.24 8.47
C THR A 32 -6.74 -22.51 7.78
N SER A 33 -6.71 -23.56 6.95
CA SER A 33 -5.73 -23.67 5.88
C SER A 33 -6.31 -22.95 4.67
N ALA A 34 -5.76 -21.80 4.29
CA ALA A 34 -6.19 -21.14 3.06
C ALA A 34 -5.70 -21.94 1.84
N PRO A 35 -6.55 -22.19 0.84
CA PRO A 35 -6.08 -22.60 -0.46
C PRO A 35 -5.25 -21.47 -1.08
N TYR A 36 -4.11 -21.81 -1.68
CA TYR A 36 -3.22 -20.85 -2.32
C TYR A 36 -3.81 -20.39 -3.65
N HIS A 37 -4.46 -19.23 -3.66
CA HIS A 37 -4.99 -18.55 -4.86
C HIS A 37 -4.53 -17.10 -4.92
N LEU A 38 -3.22 -16.87 -4.81
CA LEU A 38 -2.65 -15.53 -4.83
C LEU A 38 -2.98 -14.80 -6.14
N GLU A 39 -2.98 -15.55 -7.24
CA GLU A 39 -3.19 -15.09 -8.60
C GLU A 39 -4.58 -14.47 -8.83
N GLU A 40 -5.58 -14.81 -8.02
CA GLU A 40 -6.97 -14.41 -8.25
C GLU A 40 -7.37 -13.13 -7.50
N ASN A 41 -6.52 -12.60 -6.62
CA ASN A 41 -6.90 -11.51 -5.73
C ASN A 41 -5.82 -10.45 -5.53
N SER A 42 -6.01 -9.29 -6.18
CA SER A 42 -5.09 -8.14 -6.11
C SER A 42 -4.94 -7.55 -4.70
N LEU A 43 -5.99 -7.56 -3.88
CA LEU A 43 -5.91 -7.09 -2.50
C LEU A 43 -5.08 -8.03 -1.61
N LEU A 44 -5.23 -9.35 -1.79
CA LEU A 44 -4.37 -10.33 -1.13
C LEU A 44 -2.91 -10.09 -1.54
N GLN A 45 -2.65 -9.95 -2.83
CA GLN A 45 -1.32 -9.60 -3.36
C GLN A 45 -0.78 -8.30 -2.74
N TRP A 46 -1.60 -7.26 -2.63
CA TRP A 46 -1.24 -5.98 -2.03
C TRP A 46 -0.78 -6.12 -0.57
N ILE A 47 -1.46 -6.94 0.23
CA ILE A 47 -1.15 -7.13 1.65
C ILE A 47 0.08 -8.03 1.84
N VAL A 48 0.27 -9.06 1.01
CA VAL A 48 1.38 -10.03 1.17
C VAL A 48 2.68 -9.57 0.51
N ALA A 49 2.63 -8.76 -0.54
CA ALA A 49 3.81 -8.33 -1.30
C ALA A 49 4.92 -7.67 -0.46
N PRO A 50 4.63 -6.80 0.54
CA PRO A 50 5.65 -6.22 1.41
C PRO A 50 6.54 -7.26 2.11
N PHE A 51 5.99 -8.44 2.41
CA PHE A 51 6.69 -9.52 3.09
C PHE A 51 7.57 -10.35 2.14
N LEU A 52 7.44 -10.21 0.83
CA LEU A 52 8.28 -10.93 -0.13
C LEU A 52 9.71 -10.39 -0.18
N GLN A 53 9.88 -9.10 0.13
CA GLN A 53 11.17 -8.41 0.23
C GLN A 53 11.65 -8.26 1.68
N GLU A 54 11.18 -9.14 2.57
CA GLU A 54 11.24 -8.97 4.03
C GLU A 54 12.59 -8.46 4.54
N LYS A 55 12.51 -7.37 5.30
CA LYS A 55 13.50 -7.00 6.31
C LYS A 55 12.97 -7.48 7.66
N ARG A 56 13.86 -7.92 8.56
CA ARG A 56 13.46 -8.32 9.92
C ARG A 56 12.54 -7.26 10.55
N GLY A 57 11.42 -7.71 11.12
CA GLY A 57 10.44 -6.85 11.77
C GLY A 57 9.36 -6.26 10.84
N THR A 58 9.25 -6.73 9.61
CA THR A 58 8.13 -6.34 8.73
C THR A 58 6.81 -6.79 9.37
N SER A 59 5.87 -5.86 9.50
CA SER A 59 4.51 -6.12 9.92
C SER A 59 3.55 -5.29 9.08
N PHE A 60 2.32 -5.76 8.95
CA PHE A 60 1.26 -5.06 8.25
C PHE A 60 0.03 -5.05 9.14
N GLU A 61 -0.49 -3.86 9.40
CA GLU A 61 -1.66 -3.67 10.23
C GLU A 61 -2.86 -3.35 9.33
N VAL A 62 -3.92 -4.15 9.48
CA VAL A 62 -5.16 -4.02 8.73
C VAL A 62 -6.23 -3.47 9.66
N PRO A 63 -6.67 -2.21 9.49
CA PRO A 63 -7.82 -1.71 10.22
C PRO A 63 -9.10 -2.43 9.78
N LEU A 64 -9.97 -2.74 10.73
CA LEU A 64 -11.24 -3.40 10.51
C LEU A 64 -12.37 -2.38 10.53
N TYR A 65 -12.98 -2.17 9.37
CA TYR A 65 -14.13 -1.28 9.19
C TYR A 65 -15.41 -2.04 8.81
N SER A 66 -15.31 -3.34 8.53
CA SER A 66 -16.45 -4.19 8.17
C SER A 66 -16.23 -5.66 8.54
N LEU A 67 -17.32 -6.41 8.66
CA LEU A 67 -17.24 -7.86 8.83
C LEU A 67 -16.65 -8.56 7.59
N GLU A 68 -16.80 -7.95 6.41
CA GLU A 68 -16.26 -8.47 5.17
C GLU A 68 -14.73 -8.42 5.15
N ILE A 69 -14.13 -7.28 5.52
CA ILE A 69 -12.66 -7.17 5.60
C ILE A 69 -12.11 -8.12 6.68
N TYR A 70 -12.80 -8.26 7.82
CA TYR A 70 -12.42 -9.22 8.85
C TYR A 70 -12.39 -10.65 8.31
N ARG A 71 -13.45 -11.09 7.62
CA ARG A 71 -13.51 -12.42 7.00
C ARG A 71 -12.44 -12.61 5.96
N PHE A 72 -12.26 -11.63 5.08
CA PHE A 72 -11.19 -11.65 4.08
C PHE A 72 -9.81 -11.86 4.72
N ILE A 73 -9.49 -11.12 5.79
CA ILE A 73 -8.23 -11.27 6.50
C ILE A 73 -8.12 -12.64 7.16
N ILE A 74 -9.10 -13.08 7.94
CA ILE A 74 -9.02 -14.35 8.69
C ILE A 74 -9.03 -15.57 7.78
N ASP A 75 -9.80 -15.55 6.69
CA ASP A 75 -10.00 -16.72 5.84
C ASP A 75 -8.93 -16.82 4.74
N LEU A 76 -8.43 -15.69 4.22
CA LEU A 76 -7.55 -15.66 3.04
C LEU A 76 -6.14 -15.13 3.31
N VAL A 77 -5.96 -14.22 4.27
CA VAL A 77 -4.64 -13.57 4.48
C VAL A 77 -3.90 -14.18 5.67
N ALA A 78 -4.50 -14.18 6.84
CA ALA A 78 -3.93 -14.59 8.11
C ALA A 78 -3.36 -16.03 8.11
N PRO A 79 -3.93 -17.01 7.37
CA PRO A 79 -3.35 -18.35 7.27
C PRO A 79 -1.91 -18.39 6.75
N HIS A 80 -1.44 -17.33 6.09
CA HIS A 80 -0.07 -17.21 5.56
C HIS A 80 0.96 -16.70 6.58
N PHE A 81 0.55 -16.37 7.80
CA PHE A 81 1.41 -15.73 8.82
C PHE A 81 1.50 -16.58 10.10
N ASN A 82 2.65 -16.51 10.78
CA ASN A 82 2.83 -17.15 12.09
C ASN A 82 2.32 -16.28 13.23
N SER A 83 2.45 -14.96 13.10
CA SER A 83 2.04 -14.00 14.13
C SER A 83 0.85 -13.18 13.62
N ILE A 84 -0.27 -13.34 14.31
CA ILE A 84 -1.56 -12.74 13.99
C ILE A 84 -2.09 -12.15 15.31
N GLU A 85 -2.06 -10.84 15.42
CA GLU A 85 -2.41 -10.12 16.64
C GLU A 85 -3.64 -9.25 16.40
N GLY A 86 -4.64 -9.36 17.26
CA GLY A 86 -5.81 -8.48 17.28
C GLY A 86 -5.56 -7.30 18.20
N ILE A 87 -5.66 -6.10 17.65
CA ILE A 87 -5.53 -4.83 18.37
C ILE A 87 -6.93 -4.37 18.73
N HIS A 88 -7.12 -4.10 20.02
CA HIS A 88 -8.40 -3.69 20.58
C HIS A 88 -8.30 -2.31 21.20
N GLU A 89 -9.28 -1.48 20.89
CA GLU A 89 -9.48 -0.17 21.51
C GLU A 89 -10.87 -0.15 22.14
N ASN A 90 -10.96 0.22 23.43
CA ASN A 90 -12.22 0.22 24.19
C ASN A 90 -12.96 -1.14 24.16
N ASN A 91 -12.20 -2.24 24.18
CA ASN A 91 -12.67 -3.63 24.07
C ASN A 91 -13.26 -4.03 22.70
N GLU A 92 -13.14 -3.18 21.68
CA GLU A 92 -13.53 -3.51 20.31
C GLU A 92 -12.29 -3.85 19.48
N LEU A 93 -12.35 -4.91 18.66
CA LEU A 93 -11.26 -5.27 17.75
C LEU A 93 -11.22 -4.26 16.60
N THR A 94 -10.23 -3.38 16.59
CA THR A 94 -10.11 -2.27 15.62
C THR A 94 -9.15 -2.58 14.49
N SER A 95 -8.13 -3.41 14.72
CA SER A 95 -7.20 -3.83 13.66
C SER A 95 -6.62 -5.22 13.90
N ILE A 96 -6.12 -5.83 12.83
CA ILE A 96 -5.35 -7.08 12.87
C ILE A 96 -3.95 -6.77 12.36
N ARG A 97 -2.94 -7.08 13.17
CA ARG A 97 -1.54 -7.03 12.77
C ARG A 97 -1.05 -8.41 12.35
N LEU A 98 -0.44 -8.45 11.17
CA LEU A 98 0.16 -9.62 10.56
C LEU A 98 1.67 -9.46 10.56
N SER A 99 2.39 -10.49 10.98
CA SER A 99 3.85 -10.53 10.89
C SER A 99 4.37 -11.97 10.77
N GLU A 100 5.65 -12.11 10.43
CA GLU A 100 6.33 -13.40 10.30
C GLU A 100 5.64 -14.35 9.30
N MET A 101 5.62 -13.96 8.02
CA MET A 101 5.08 -14.80 6.95
C MET A 101 5.70 -16.21 6.98
N LYS A 102 4.85 -17.24 6.89
CA LYS A 102 5.27 -18.64 6.85
C LYS A 102 6.18 -18.90 5.65
N ASN A 103 7.23 -19.71 5.85
CA ASN A 103 8.20 -20.02 4.79
C ASN A 103 7.56 -20.70 3.58
N GLU A 104 6.62 -21.63 3.81
CA GLU A 104 5.86 -22.30 2.74
C GLU A 104 5.06 -21.30 1.90
N SER A 105 4.39 -20.33 2.54
CA SER A 105 3.65 -19.29 1.83
C SER A 105 4.59 -18.36 1.06
N ARG A 106 5.71 -17.96 1.67
CA ARG A 106 6.74 -17.17 1.00
C ARG A 106 7.27 -17.86 -0.26
N MET A 107 7.62 -19.13 -0.17
CA MET A 107 8.14 -19.90 -1.31
C MET A 107 7.10 -20.00 -2.42
N ALA A 108 5.84 -20.33 -2.08
CA ALA A 108 4.75 -20.40 -3.04
C ALA A 108 4.52 -19.05 -3.73
N PHE A 109 4.49 -17.96 -2.96
CA PHE A 109 4.30 -16.62 -3.51
C PHE A 109 5.46 -16.17 -4.38
N GLN A 110 6.71 -16.41 -3.95
CA GLN A 110 7.89 -16.14 -4.77
C GLN A 110 7.83 -16.89 -6.09
N GLN A 111 7.40 -18.15 -6.09
CA GLN A 111 7.21 -18.93 -7.31
C GLN A 111 6.20 -18.27 -8.26
N VAL A 112 5.05 -17.81 -7.76
CA VAL A 112 4.05 -17.08 -8.55
C VAL A 112 4.64 -15.79 -9.14
N VAL A 113 5.43 -15.05 -8.35
CA VAL A 113 6.09 -13.81 -8.79
C VAL A 113 7.11 -14.07 -9.90
N THR A 114 7.98 -15.07 -9.74
CA THR A 114 9.13 -15.26 -10.62
C THR A 114 8.84 -16.11 -11.85
N GLU A 115 7.95 -17.10 -11.73
CA GLU A 115 7.76 -18.11 -12.78
C GLU A 115 6.53 -17.82 -13.65
N ASN A 116 5.47 -17.27 -13.08
CA ASN A 116 4.18 -17.20 -13.76
C ASN A 116 3.75 -15.78 -14.16
N ASP A 117 4.41 -14.74 -13.65
CA ASP A 117 4.12 -13.32 -13.89
C ASP A 117 2.64 -12.93 -13.66
N ILE A 118 1.96 -13.57 -12.70
CA ILE A 118 0.51 -13.40 -12.46
C ILE A 118 0.22 -12.31 -11.42
N LEU A 119 1.21 -11.49 -11.04
CA LEU A 119 0.94 -10.38 -10.13
C LEU A 119 0.22 -9.25 -10.86
N SER A 120 -0.72 -8.65 -10.14
CA SER A 120 -1.32 -7.37 -10.48
C SER A 120 -0.19 -6.38 -10.85
N PRO A 121 -0.28 -5.74 -12.03
CA PRO A 121 0.70 -4.75 -12.45
C PRO A 121 0.89 -3.63 -11.41
N VAL A 122 -0.18 -3.27 -10.69
CA VAL A 122 -0.16 -2.27 -9.62
C VAL A 122 0.72 -2.74 -8.45
N VAL A 123 0.51 -3.97 -7.97
CA VAL A 123 1.26 -4.53 -6.84
C VAL A 123 2.73 -4.71 -7.21
N LYS A 124 3.00 -5.26 -8.40
CA LYS A 124 4.36 -5.47 -8.92
C LYS A 124 5.11 -4.15 -9.03
N ASP A 125 4.46 -3.13 -9.60
CA ASP A 125 5.03 -1.80 -9.76
C ASP A 125 5.26 -1.09 -8.43
N PHE A 126 4.35 -1.25 -7.46
CA PHE A 126 4.43 -0.55 -6.19
C PHE A 126 5.46 -1.15 -5.22
N TYR A 127 5.53 -2.49 -5.13
CA TYR A 127 6.37 -3.18 -4.15
C TYR A 127 7.61 -3.86 -4.73
N LEU A 128 7.57 -4.28 -6.00
CA LEU A 128 8.55 -5.24 -6.54
C LEU A 128 9.45 -4.67 -7.63
N ARG A 129 9.58 -3.35 -7.71
CA ARG A 129 10.64 -2.74 -8.54
C ARG A 129 12.02 -3.14 -8.03
N SER A 130 12.94 -3.32 -8.98
CA SER A 130 14.32 -3.71 -8.71
C SER A 130 14.97 -2.83 -7.65
N GLU A 131 15.76 -3.44 -6.77
CA GLU A 131 16.43 -2.73 -5.70
C GLU A 131 17.30 -1.59 -6.23
N LEU A 132 17.20 -0.45 -5.56
CA LEU A 132 18.08 0.67 -5.78
C LEU A 132 19.18 0.65 -4.72
N ASP A 133 20.42 0.91 -5.11
CA ASP A 133 21.54 1.09 -4.17
C ASP A 133 21.43 2.46 -3.49
N ILE A 134 20.53 2.58 -2.51
CA ILE A 134 20.26 3.80 -1.75
C ILE A 134 20.93 3.72 -0.39
N ARG A 135 22.27 3.80 -0.35
CA ARG A 135 23.01 3.84 0.91
C ARG A 135 22.87 5.22 1.59
N ASN A 136 22.49 5.22 2.87
CA ASN A 136 22.56 6.30 3.87
C ASN A 136 22.84 7.71 3.34
N GLN A 137 21.81 8.35 2.79
CA GLN A 137 21.88 9.72 2.27
C GLN A 137 20.98 10.67 3.06
N VAL A 138 21.34 11.95 3.01
CA VAL A 138 20.60 13.04 3.65
C VAL A 138 19.14 13.02 3.16
N LEU A 139 18.21 13.04 4.12
CA LEU A 139 16.79 13.17 3.85
C LEU A 139 16.48 14.65 3.58
N ASP A 140 16.78 15.11 2.37
CA ASP A 140 16.29 16.38 1.83
C ASP A 140 15.29 16.06 0.72
N CYS A 141 14.03 16.42 0.93
CA CYS A 141 12.92 16.07 0.05
C CYS A 141 12.22 17.31 -0.48
N GLU A 142 11.64 17.16 -1.66
CA GLU A 142 10.72 18.12 -2.24
C GLU A 142 9.42 17.44 -2.64
N ASP A 143 8.36 18.23 -2.72
CA ASP A 143 7.05 17.74 -3.12
C ASP A 143 6.78 18.08 -4.60
N ILE A 144 6.30 17.09 -5.33
CA ILE A 144 5.97 17.16 -6.75
C ILE A 144 4.50 16.83 -6.93
N GLU A 145 3.72 17.75 -7.48
CA GLU A 145 2.32 17.52 -7.83
C GLU A 145 2.24 16.90 -9.22
N ILE A 146 1.50 15.81 -9.35
CA ILE A 146 1.15 15.23 -10.63
C ILE A 146 -0.04 16.00 -11.22
N ILE A 147 0.12 16.47 -12.45
CA ILE A 147 -0.97 17.10 -13.20
C ILE A 147 -1.80 15.96 -13.79
N ILE A 148 -2.80 15.50 -13.03
CA ILE A 148 -3.56 14.28 -13.29
C ILE A 148 -4.09 14.23 -14.73
N ASP A 149 -4.79 15.27 -15.20
CA ASP A 149 -5.35 15.31 -16.56
C ASP A 149 -4.27 15.09 -17.63
N ASN A 150 -3.11 15.74 -17.49
CA ASN A 150 -2.01 15.59 -18.43
C ASN A 150 -1.38 14.20 -18.34
N PHE A 151 -1.21 13.67 -17.12
CA PHE A 151 -0.66 12.34 -16.89
C PHE A 151 -1.56 11.25 -17.50
N GLN A 152 -2.87 11.35 -17.27
CA GLN A 152 -3.85 10.40 -17.80
C GLN A 152 -3.96 10.47 -19.33
N ALA A 153 -3.96 11.68 -19.90
CA ALA A 153 -3.97 11.87 -21.35
C ALA A 153 -2.73 11.27 -22.03
N MET A 154 -1.55 11.34 -21.39
CA MET A 154 -0.32 10.74 -21.91
C MET A 154 -0.32 9.20 -21.86
N ASN A 155 -1.09 8.60 -20.94
CA ASN A 155 -1.13 7.14 -20.71
C ASN A 155 -2.34 6.42 -21.30
N ASN A 156 -3.29 7.13 -21.91
CA ASN A 156 -4.55 6.58 -22.44
C ASN A 156 -5.35 5.78 -21.40
N VAL A 157 -5.42 6.32 -20.18
CA VAL A 157 -5.93 5.63 -18.99
C VAL A 157 -7.41 5.23 -19.10
N GLU A 158 -8.22 6.02 -19.79
CA GLU A 158 -9.69 5.82 -19.91
C GLU A 158 -10.09 4.51 -20.61
N ASN A 159 -9.19 3.89 -21.38
CA ASN A 159 -9.52 2.73 -22.22
C ASN A 159 -9.17 1.36 -21.59
N ARG A 160 -8.73 1.32 -20.32
CA ARG A 160 -8.25 0.09 -19.68
C ARG A 160 -9.20 -0.34 -18.55
N GLU A 161 -9.48 -1.65 -18.49
CA GLU A 161 -10.25 -2.26 -17.39
C GLU A 161 -9.70 -1.83 -16.02
N LEU A 162 -10.62 -1.56 -15.09
CA LEU A 162 -10.31 -1.05 -13.77
C LEU A 162 -10.62 -2.12 -12.73
N GLU A 163 -9.57 -2.70 -12.16
CA GLU A 163 -9.65 -3.46 -10.93
C GLU A 163 -9.83 -2.46 -9.76
N THR A 164 -10.72 -2.71 -8.81
CA THR A 164 -11.09 -1.71 -7.78
C THR A 164 -10.79 -2.13 -6.35
N SER A 165 -10.45 -3.39 -6.07
CA SER A 165 -10.37 -3.92 -4.70
C SER A 165 -9.31 -3.25 -3.84
N ILE A 166 -8.14 -2.90 -4.41
CA ILE A 166 -7.10 -2.17 -3.68
C ILE A 166 -7.61 -0.77 -3.33
N TRP A 167 -8.24 -0.08 -4.28
CA TRP A 167 -8.79 1.24 -4.05
C TRP A 167 -9.92 1.23 -3.01
N GLU A 168 -10.89 0.34 -3.15
CA GLU A 168 -11.99 0.18 -2.20
C GLU A 168 -11.47 -0.06 -0.78
N TYR A 169 -10.42 -0.87 -0.63
CA TYR A 169 -9.74 -1.05 0.64
C TYR A 169 -9.12 0.25 1.16
N LEU A 170 -8.35 0.96 0.33
CA LEU A 170 -7.68 2.20 0.73
C LEU A 170 -8.65 3.35 1.06
N ASP A 171 -9.73 3.50 0.30
CA ASP A 171 -10.76 4.52 0.49
C ASP A 171 -11.48 4.32 1.83
N ASN A 172 -11.84 3.08 2.17
CA ASN A 172 -12.43 2.77 3.46
C ASN A 172 -11.50 3.08 4.65
N ILE A 173 -10.19 2.86 4.50
CA ILE A 173 -9.20 3.25 5.51
C ILE A 173 -9.12 4.77 5.66
N MET A 174 -9.21 5.50 4.54
CA MET A 174 -9.17 6.95 4.56
C MET A 174 -10.39 7.55 5.26
N LEU A 175 -11.58 7.00 5.01
CA LEU A 175 -12.83 7.43 5.64
C LEU A 175 -12.79 7.35 7.17
N LEU A 176 -12.07 6.36 7.72
CA LEU A 176 -11.85 6.26 9.17
C LEU A 176 -10.97 7.38 9.73
N ASN A 177 -10.01 7.88 8.94
CA ASN A 177 -8.94 8.77 9.40
C ASN A 177 -9.12 10.24 8.95
N GLY A 178 -10.16 10.55 8.17
CA GLY A 178 -10.55 11.93 7.82
C GLY A 178 -9.48 12.73 7.07
N GLY A 179 -8.55 12.04 6.39
CA GLY A 179 -7.33 12.62 5.84
C GLY A 179 -7.09 12.26 4.38
N ASN A 180 -5.83 12.24 3.99
CA ASN A 180 -5.34 11.81 2.68
C ASN A 180 -4.61 10.46 2.85
N ILE A 181 -4.50 9.67 1.77
CA ILE A 181 -3.78 8.40 1.82
C ILE A 181 -2.30 8.66 1.55
N ILE A 182 -1.43 8.22 2.46
CA ILE A 182 0.03 8.28 2.30
C ILE A 182 0.56 6.86 2.14
N LEU A 183 1.14 6.55 0.99
CA LEU A 183 1.74 5.26 0.69
C LEU A 183 3.23 5.41 0.39
N ALA A 184 4.05 4.42 0.74
CA ALA A 184 5.48 4.44 0.47
C ALA A 184 5.84 3.39 -0.60
N PRO A 185 6.00 3.79 -1.88
CA PRO A 185 6.38 2.86 -2.93
C PRO A 185 7.83 2.37 -2.72
N GLN A 186 8.11 1.13 -3.11
CA GLN A 186 9.45 0.57 -3.02
C GLN A 186 10.23 0.85 -4.30
N ASN A 187 11.44 1.40 -4.14
CA ASN A 187 12.42 1.55 -5.21
C ASN A 187 11.94 2.41 -6.40
N TRP A 188 11.08 3.40 -6.16
CA TRP A 188 10.65 4.33 -7.19
C TRP A 188 11.68 5.44 -7.40
N LEU A 189 11.99 5.75 -8.66
CA LEU A 189 12.79 6.91 -9.04
C LEU A 189 11.92 7.91 -9.79
N PHE A 190 12.04 9.18 -9.43
CA PHE A 190 11.43 10.28 -10.14
C PHE A 190 12.17 10.57 -11.45
N ASN A 191 11.69 9.93 -12.52
CA ASN A 191 12.18 10.08 -13.88
C ASN A 191 11.03 9.76 -14.88
N GLU A 192 11.31 9.81 -16.18
CA GLU A 192 10.29 9.56 -17.21
C GLU A 192 9.67 8.16 -17.16
N ASN A 193 10.33 7.15 -16.55
CA ASN A 193 9.74 5.81 -16.40
C ASN A 193 8.54 5.79 -15.45
N LEU A 194 8.34 6.82 -14.61
CA LEU A 194 7.11 6.95 -13.83
C LEU A 194 5.89 7.26 -14.68
N LEU A 195 6.04 7.78 -15.90
CA LEU A 195 4.91 7.91 -16.81
C LEU A 195 4.26 6.56 -17.07
N GLU A 196 5.07 5.50 -17.21
CA GLU A 196 4.60 4.16 -17.53
C GLU A 196 4.24 3.34 -16.28
N SER A 197 4.21 3.95 -15.08
CA SER A 197 3.93 3.27 -13.81
C SER A 197 2.47 2.83 -13.71
N PRO A 198 2.17 1.50 -13.68
CA PRO A 198 0.81 1.02 -13.50
C PRO A 198 0.19 1.47 -12.17
N ALA A 199 0.96 1.57 -11.08
CA ALA A 199 0.39 1.99 -9.80
C ALA A 199 0.14 3.51 -9.76
N LEU A 200 1.02 4.34 -10.34
CA LEU A 200 0.76 5.78 -10.43
C LEU A 200 -0.46 6.07 -11.31
N GLU A 201 -0.58 5.35 -12.43
CA GLU A 201 -1.78 5.34 -13.26
C GLU A 201 -3.01 4.96 -12.46
N TYR A 202 -2.97 3.84 -11.74
CA TYR A 202 -4.06 3.36 -10.91
C TYR A 202 -4.54 4.42 -9.92
N PHE A 203 -3.64 4.99 -9.12
CA PHE A 203 -4.01 6.01 -8.13
C PHE A 203 -4.48 7.30 -8.78
N SER A 204 -3.95 7.68 -9.94
CA SER A 204 -4.38 8.89 -10.65
C SER A 204 -5.85 8.86 -11.04
N ARG A 205 -6.46 7.68 -11.21
CA ARG A 205 -7.89 7.53 -11.59
C ARG A 205 -8.84 7.94 -10.47
N TYR A 206 -8.40 7.81 -9.23
CA TYR A 206 -9.23 8.07 -8.06
C TYR A 206 -8.86 9.36 -7.32
N ALA A 207 -7.64 9.84 -7.54
CA ALA A 207 -7.13 11.05 -6.93
C ALA A 207 -7.74 12.32 -7.57
N LYS A 208 -8.09 13.29 -6.72
CA LYS A 208 -8.28 14.69 -7.13
C LYS A 208 -6.98 15.47 -7.15
N ARG A 209 -6.07 15.17 -6.20
CA ARG A 209 -4.68 15.66 -6.20
C ARG A 209 -3.76 14.52 -5.82
N LEU A 210 -2.60 14.45 -6.46
CA LEU A 210 -1.61 13.42 -6.19
C LEU A 210 -0.23 14.07 -6.10
N TYR A 211 0.46 13.82 -4.99
CA TYR A 211 1.80 14.32 -4.74
C TYR A 211 2.80 13.19 -4.57
N LEU A 212 4.03 13.43 -5.03
CA LEU A 212 5.19 12.61 -4.77
C LEU A 212 6.14 13.38 -3.86
N THR A 213 6.54 12.80 -2.74
CA THR A 213 7.66 13.30 -1.96
C THR A 213 8.93 12.65 -2.48
N VAL A 214 9.83 13.45 -3.04
CA VAL A 214 11.02 12.98 -3.77
C VAL A 214 12.28 13.45 -3.07
N ASN A 215 13.23 12.53 -2.85
CA ASN A 215 14.54 12.90 -2.34
C ASN A 215 15.34 13.63 -3.43
N LYS A 216 15.84 14.82 -3.10
CA LYS A 216 16.47 15.75 -4.05
C LYS A 216 17.84 15.29 -4.53
N PHE A 217 18.49 14.36 -3.83
CA PHE A 217 19.83 13.88 -4.18
C PHE A 217 19.82 12.72 -5.15
N ASN A 218 18.88 11.78 -4.98
CA ASN A 218 18.86 10.53 -5.74
C ASN A 218 17.55 10.31 -6.49
N MET A 219 16.64 11.28 -6.47
CA MET A 219 15.32 11.23 -7.08
C MET A 219 14.44 10.09 -6.55
N HIS A 220 14.78 9.46 -5.43
CA HIS A 220 13.96 8.37 -4.89
C HIS A 220 12.63 8.92 -4.38
N VAL A 221 11.53 8.33 -4.84
CA VAL A 221 10.18 8.65 -4.36
C VAL A 221 10.00 7.98 -3.00
N ARG A 222 9.77 8.79 -1.98
CA ARG A 222 9.64 8.35 -0.58
C ARG A 222 8.19 8.10 -0.19
N ALA A 223 7.27 8.86 -0.80
CA ALA A 223 5.85 8.75 -0.53
C ALA A 223 5.04 9.19 -1.74
N ILE A 224 3.84 8.65 -1.83
CA ILE A 224 2.73 9.12 -2.66
C ILE A 224 1.65 9.60 -1.69
N GLU A 225 1.18 10.82 -1.89
CA GLU A 225 0.11 11.43 -1.12
C GLU A 225 -1.11 11.62 -2.03
N ILE A 226 -2.20 10.90 -1.74
CA ILE A 226 -3.41 10.85 -2.56
C ILE A 226 -4.54 11.59 -1.84
N PHE A 227 -5.05 12.63 -2.47
CA PHE A 227 -6.21 13.40 -2.01
C PHE A 227 -7.42 13.06 -2.86
N ILE A 228 -8.52 12.70 -2.21
CA ILE A 228 -9.80 12.36 -2.87
C ILE A 228 -10.72 13.59 -2.98
N GLU A 229 -10.57 14.57 -2.07
CA GLU A 229 -11.37 15.80 -1.97
C GLU A 229 -10.58 17.10 -2.15
#